data_AF-A0A537V4X4-F1
#
_entry.id   AF-A0A537V4X4-F1
#
_cell.length_a   1.000
_cell.length_b   1.000
_cell.length_c   1.000
_cell.angle_alpha   90.00
_cell.angle_beta   90.00
_cell.angle_gamma   90.00
#
_symmetry.space_group_name_H-M   'P 1'
#
loop_
_entity.id
_entity.type
_entity.pdbx_description
1 polymer ?
#
loop_
_entity_poly.entity_id
_entity_poly.type
_entity_poly.pdbx_seq_one_letter_code
_entity_poly.pdbx_strand_id
1 'polypeptide(L)' 'MVRKYFGTDGIRGRANGTITPELALKVGQAAGLIFRRGEHRHRVLIGKDTRLSGYMIETALVAG' A
#
# COMPACT_ATOMS: atom_id res chain seq x y z
N MET A 1 15.48 7.22 15.32
CA MET A 1 15.69 6.24 14.23
C MET A 1 14.61 6.42 13.19
N VAL A 2 14.97 6.62 11.93
CA VAL A 2 13.99 6.67 10.82
C VAL A 2 13.29 5.32 10.75
N ARG A 3 11.96 5.29 10.83
CA ARG A 3 11.19 4.05 10.64
C ARG A 3 11.41 3.56 9.22
N LYS A 4 12.11 2.42 9.07
CA LYS A 4 12.31 1.77 7.77
C LYS A 4 11.10 0.87 7.49
N TYR A 5 10.18 1.34 6.65
CA TYR A 5 8.99 0.57 6.27
C TYR A 5 9.31 -0.52 5.22
N PHE A 6 10.18 -0.20 4.25
CA PHE A 6 10.53 -1.11 3.16
C PHE A 6 11.70 -2.02 3.54
N GLY A 7 11.47 -3.34 3.45
CA GLY A 7 12.51 -4.36 3.45
C GLY A 7 13.02 -4.65 2.04
N THR A 8 13.64 -5.82 1.84
CA THR A 8 14.14 -6.25 0.52
C THR A 8 13.01 -6.42 -0.50
N ASP A 9 11.88 -7.02 -0.07
CA ASP A 9 10.74 -7.36 -0.94
C ASP A 9 9.48 -6.56 -0.55
N GLY A 10 9.63 -5.26 -0.28
CA GLY A 10 8.53 -4.38 0.11
C GLY A 10 8.24 -4.37 1.61
N ILE A 11 7.03 -3.96 1.98
CA ILE A 11 6.58 -3.84 3.37
C ILE A 11 5.97 -5.18 3.79
N ARG A 12 6.59 -5.85 4.77
CA ARG A 12 6.14 -7.16 5.27
C ARG A 12 5.89 -7.12 6.78
N GLY A 13 4.97 -7.96 7.24
CA GLY A 13 4.61 -8.07 8.64
C GLY A 13 3.25 -8.74 8.83
N ARG A 14 2.88 -8.98 10.08
CA ARG A 14 1.57 -9.54 10.42
C ARG A 14 0.46 -8.54 10.06
N ALA A 15 -0.54 -8.99 9.32
CA ALA A 15 -1.71 -8.18 9.00
C ALA A 15 -2.51 -7.85 10.28
N ASN A 16 -3.04 -6.62 10.34
CA ASN A 16 -3.67 -6.03 11.52
C ASN A 16 -2.78 -6.04 12.77
N GLY A 17 -1.47 -6.05 12.57
CA GLY A 17 -0.45 -5.91 13.60
C GLY A 17 0.60 -4.92 13.13
N THR A 18 1.64 -5.41 12.48
CA THR A 18 2.66 -4.55 11.87
C THR A 18 2.15 -3.89 10.58
N ILE A 19 1.40 -4.63 9.76
CA ILE A 19 0.71 -4.08 8.59
C ILE A 19 -0.71 -3.72 9.02
N THR A 20 -0.89 -2.45 9.39
CA THR A 20 -2.20 -1.91 9.75
C THR A 20 -2.91 -1.31 8.52
N PRO A 21 -4.24 -1.16 8.54
CA PRO A 21 -4.98 -0.45 7.49
C PRO A 21 -4.49 0.97 7.27
N GLU A 22 -4.14 1.69 8.34
CA GLU A 22 -3.66 3.07 8.26
C GLU A 22 -2.29 3.16 7.58
N LEU A 23 -1.44 2.14 7.78
CA LEU A 23 -0.18 2.04 7.05
C LEU A 23 -0.44 1.80 5.56
N ALA A 24 -1.35 0.88 5.22
CA ALA A 24 -1.72 0.60 3.84
C ALA A 24 -2.29 1.84 3.13
N LEU A 25 -3.19 2.58 3.80
CA LEU A 25 -3.74 3.84 3.30
C LEU A 25 -2.64 4.86 2.97
N LYS A 26 -1.70 5.08 3.90
CA LYS A 26 -0.59 6.02 3.70
C LYS A 26 0.34 5.59 2.56
N VAL A 27 0.50 4.29 2.34
CA VAL A 27 1.28 3.75 1.21
C VAL A 27 0.55 4.03 -0.11
N GLY A 28 -0.77 3.87 -0.16
CA GLY A 28 -1.59 4.26 -1.32
C GLY A 28 -1.41 5.73 -1.69
N GLN A 29 -1.59 6.63 -0.70
CA GLN A 29 -1.40 8.07 -0.87
C GLN A 29 0.01 8.42 -1.35
N ALA A 30 1.03 7.83 -0.72
CA ALA A 30 2.42 8.07 -1.09
C ALA A 30 2.72 7.58 -2.52
N ALA A 31 2.21 6.40 -2.91
CA ALA A 31 2.36 5.89 -4.25
C ALA A 31 1.66 6.79 -5.28
N GLY A 32 0.42 7.22 -5.00
CA GLY A 32 -0.32 8.16 -5.84
C GLY A 32 0.43 9.46 -6.08
N LEU A 33 1.00 10.05 -5.04
CA LEU A 33 1.83 11.27 -5.15
C LEU A 33 3.13 11.03 -5.93
N ILE A 34 3.83 9.95 -5.65
CA ILE A 34 5.15 9.66 -6.24
C ILE A 34 5.03 9.32 -7.73
N PHE A 35 3.99 8.58 -8.14
CA PHE A 35 3.80 8.09 -9.51
C PHE A 35 2.96 9.02 -10.39
N ARG A 36 2.44 10.14 -9.85
CA ARG A 36 1.78 11.18 -10.64
C ARG A 36 2.81 12.00 -11.44
N ARG A 37 3.23 11.45 -12.59
CA ARG A 37 4.26 12.03 -13.48
C ARG A 37 3.83 11.97 -14.94
N GLY A 38 4.18 12.98 -15.72
CA GLY A 38 3.86 13.06 -17.16
C GLY A 38 2.43 13.51 -17.44
N GLU A 39 2.13 13.74 -18.72
CA GLU A 39 0.81 14.21 -19.20
C GLU A 39 -0.01 13.06 -19.77
N HIS A 40 -0.49 12.18 -18.89
CA HIS A 40 -1.39 11.09 -19.28
C HIS A 40 -2.31 10.71 -18.12
N ARG A 41 -3.40 9.98 -18.41
CA ARG A 41 -4.29 9.46 -17.37
C ARG A 41 -3.57 8.42 -16.51
N HIS A 42 -3.31 8.76 -15.26
CA HIS A 42 -2.73 7.83 -14.28
C HIS A 42 -3.74 6.74 -13.91
N ARG A 43 -3.31 5.49 -13.95
CA ARG A 43 -4.10 4.31 -13.58
C ARG A 43 -3.22 3.38 -12.77
N VAL A 44 -3.81 2.71 -11.78
CA VAL A 44 -3.15 1.73 -10.92
C VAL A 44 -3.97 0.45 -10.95
N LEU A 45 -3.27 -0.69 -10.99
CA LEU A 45 -3.86 -2.02 -10.82
C LEU A 45 -3.41 -2.56 -9.46
N ILE A 46 -4.36 -3.05 -8.66
CA ILE A 46 -4.07 -3.69 -7.38
C ILE A 46 -4.38 -5.18 -7.52
N GLY A 47 -3.39 -6.01 -7.20
CA GLY A 47 -3.54 -7.46 -7.10
C GLY A 47 -3.36 -7.92 -5.67
N LYS A 48 -4.10 -8.95 -5.27
CA LYS A 48 -3.96 -9.60 -3.95
C LYS A 48 -4.00 -11.13 -4.08
N ASP A 49 -3.51 -11.81 -3.06
CA ASP A 49 -3.68 -13.25 -2.90
C ASP A 49 -5.05 -13.58 -2.25
N THR A 50 -5.23 -14.85 -1.85
CA THR A 50 -6.48 -15.35 -1.26
C THR A 50 -6.62 -15.09 0.25
N ARG A 51 -5.67 -14.38 0.90
CA ARG A 51 -5.73 -14.14 2.35
C ARG A 51 -6.91 -13.26 2.71
N LEU A 52 -7.58 -13.59 3.82
CA LEU A 52 -8.69 -12.80 4.36
C LEU A 52 -8.29 -11.34 4.65
N SER A 53 -7.07 -11.12 5.16
CA SER A 53 -6.54 -9.78 5.39
C SER A 53 -6.38 -8.94 4.12
N GLY A 54 -6.38 -9.58 2.95
CA GLY A 54 -6.29 -8.92 1.66
C GLY A 54 -7.42 -7.91 1.44
N TYR A 55 -8.65 -8.21 1.85
CA TYR A 55 -9.78 -7.29 1.69
C TYR A 55 -9.58 -5.96 2.44
N MET A 56 -9.06 -6.06 3.66
CA MET A 56 -8.76 -4.91 4.51
C MET A 56 -7.62 -4.07 3.92
N ILE A 57 -6.54 -4.72 3.48
CA ILE A 57 -5.35 -4.04 2.93
C ILE A 57 -5.66 -3.43 1.56
N GLU A 58 -6.36 -4.15 0.69
CA GLU A 58 -6.78 -3.69 -0.63
C GLU A 58 -7.67 -2.46 -0.52
N THR A 59 -8.72 -2.51 0.31
CA THR A 59 -9.65 -1.38 0.48
C THR A 59 -8.91 -0.15 1.00
N ALA A 60 -7.98 -0.32 1.95
CA ALA A 60 -7.17 0.78 2.46
C ALA A 60 -6.22 1.35 1.40
N LEU A 61 -5.56 0.49 0.60
CA LEU A 61 -4.69 0.93 -0.51
C LEU A 61 -5.46 1.68 -1.60
N VAL A 62 -6.68 1.23 -1.94
CA VAL A 62 -7.53 1.89 -2.95
C VAL A 62 -7.98 3.27 -2.49
N ALA A 63 -8.28 3.43 -1.20
CA ALA A 63 -8.75 4.70 -0.64
C ALA A 63 -7.65 5.78 -0.53
N GLY A 64 -6.38 5.37 -0.57
CA GLY A 64 -5.23 6.26 -0.44
C GLY A 64 -4.68 6.71 -1.77
#